data_AF-A0A853BVT8-F1
#
_entry.id   AF-A0A853BVT8-F1
#
_cell.length_a   1.000
_cell.length_b   1.000
_cell.length_c   1.000
_cell.angle_alpha   90.00
_cell.angle_beta   90.00
_cell.angle_gamma   90.00
#
_symmetry.space_group_name_H-M   'P 1'
#
loop_
_entity.id
_entity.type
_entity.pdbx_description
1 polymer ?
#
loop_
_entity_poly.entity_id
_entity_poly.type
_entity_poly.pdbx_seq_one_letter_code
_entity_poly.pdbx_strand_id
1 'polypeptide(L)'
;MDYLRDLVRQRAQGMRGEVSGGRATQAGLGGLRASVNAVVLDRRTGAVSEAVNGRPYHVIADEDLHPVLARRLQEMLDAGPYQQWDRHTGERLPDTPFPHGDTPLRHAEIKALNLLLNLRGHGVGPDQMPEFLIDVMFTLVRGGPLPAPCCANCTRLVAGVLSNNNRNLFPPGHPEYTVISGER
;
A
#
# COMPACT_ATOMS: atom_id res chain seq x y z
N MET A 1 9.70 16.07 -3.77
CA MET A 1 9.12 16.61 -2.53
C MET A 1 9.67 15.81 -1.36
N ASP A 2 10.75 16.29 -0.74
CA ASP A 2 11.52 15.52 0.24
C ASP A 2 10.83 15.42 1.61
N TYR A 3 9.93 16.36 1.92
CA TYR A 3 9.22 16.40 3.21
C TYR A 3 8.39 15.14 3.49
N LEU A 4 7.57 14.68 2.54
CA LEU A 4 6.72 13.50 2.77
C LEU A 4 7.55 12.23 2.99
N ARG A 5 8.68 12.13 2.26
CA ARG A 5 9.65 11.05 2.39
C ARG A 5 10.33 11.04 3.75
N ASP A 6 10.73 12.21 4.24
CA ASP A 6 11.32 12.34 5.57
C ASP A 6 10.31 12.03 6.67
N LEU A 7 9.05 12.47 6.51
CA LEU A 7 7.97 12.17 7.43
C LEU A 7 7.71 10.66 7.52
N VAL A 8 7.48 9.96 6.40
CA VAL A 8 7.24 8.51 6.42
C VAL A 8 8.42 7.72 7.01
N ARG A 9 9.66 8.20 6.79
CA ARG A 9 10.87 7.63 7.39
C ARG A 9 10.91 7.85 8.89
N GLN A 10 10.61 9.05 9.37
CA GLN A 10 10.56 9.36 10.81
C GLN A 10 9.50 8.50 11.50
N ARG A 11 8.32 8.33 10.90
CA ARG A 11 7.27 7.43 11.39
C ARG A 11 7.75 5.99 11.47
N ALA A 12 8.43 5.51 10.43
CA ALA A 12 8.98 4.16 10.43
C ALA A 12 10.02 3.96 11.55
N GLN A 13 10.88 4.95 11.80
CA GLN A 13 11.84 4.90 12.92
C GLN A 13 11.14 4.88 14.28
N GLY A 14 10.10 5.70 14.48
CA GLY A 14 9.29 5.69 15.69
C GLY A 14 8.66 4.33 15.96
N MET A 15 8.00 3.73 14.96
CA MET A 15 7.38 2.40 15.06
C MET A 15 8.41 1.31 15.40
N ARG A 16 9.62 1.36 14.84
CA ARG A 16 10.70 0.43 15.22
C ARG A 16 11.08 0.57 16.70
N GLY A 17 11.11 1.80 17.21
CA GLY A 17 11.34 2.09 18.62
C GLY A 17 10.24 1.52 19.51
N GLU A 18 8.98 1.62 19.09
CA GLU A 18 7.84 1.04 19.80
C GLU A 18 7.87 -0.49 19.84
N VAL A 19 8.23 -1.14 18.71
CA VAL A 19 8.39 -2.60 18.66
C VAL A 19 9.56 -3.05 19.53
N SER A 20 10.71 -2.38 19.44
CA SER A 20 11.88 -2.70 20.28
C SER A 20 11.60 -2.50 21.77
N GLY A 21 10.78 -1.50 22.12
CA GLY A 21 10.35 -1.21 23.48
C GLY A 21 9.14 -2.01 23.95
N GLY A 22 8.63 -2.98 23.18
CA GLY A 22 7.50 -3.85 23.56
C GLY A 22 6.12 -3.17 23.59
N ARG A 23 6.00 -1.92 23.11
CA ARG A 23 4.74 -1.16 23.04
C ARG A 23 3.90 -1.51 21.81
N ALA A 24 4.55 -2.05 20.78
CA ALA A 24 3.91 -2.58 19.58
C ALA A 24 4.44 -3.98 19.26
N THR A 25 3.67 -4.76 18.51
CA THR A 25 4.09 -6.11 18.08
C THR A 25 4.37 -6.11 16.58
N GLN A 26 5.35 -6.91 16.13
CA GLN A 26 5.62 -7.10 14.71
C GLN A 26 4.37 -7.57 13.95
N ALA A 27 3.61 -8.49 14.56
CA ALA A 27 2.35 -8.98 14.01
C ALA A 27 1.28 -7.88 13.86
N GLY A 28 1.24 -6.91 14.78
CA GLY A 28 0.35 -5.76 14.70
C GLY A 28 0.61 -4.87 13.48
N LEU A 29 1.85 -4.86 12.98
CA LEU A 29 2.26 -4.12 11.78
C LEU A 29 2.22 -4.97 10.49
N GLY A 30 1.63 -6.16 10.52
CA GLY A 30 1.57 -7.08 9.37
C GLY A 30 2.67 -8.13 9.32
N GLY A 31 3.55 -8.20 10.33
CA GLY A 31 4.64 -9.18 10.43
C GLY A 31 5.98 -8.67 9.87
N LEU A 32 7.09 -9.33 10.19
CA LEU A 32 8.44 -8.84 9.88
C LEU A 32 8.67 -8.53 8.39
N ARG A 33 8.16 -9.39 7.49
CA ARG A 33 8.36 -9.29 6.04
C ARG A 33 7.31 -8.44 5.32
N ALA A 34 6.23 -8.06 6.00
CA ALA A 34 5.12 -7.27 5.44
C ALA A 34 4.82 -6.04 6.30
N SER A 35 5.78 -5.61 7.15
CA SER A 35 5.64 -4.41 7.95
C SER A 35 5.90 -3.20 7.09
N VAL A 36 4.80 -2.53 6.74
CA VAL A 36 4.78 -1.36 5.87
C VAL A 36 3.99 -0.27 6.57
N ASN A 37 4.51 0.95 6.49
CA ASN A 37 3.76 2.16 6.81
C ASN A 37 3.67 3.07 5.60
N ALA A 38 2.55 3.77 5.49
CA ALA A 38 2.28 4.71 4.41
C ALA A 38 1.87 6.07 4.98
N VAL A 39 2.27 7.12 4.29
CA VAL A 39 1.78 8.48 4.49
C VAL A 39 1.21 8.96 3.16
N VAL A 40 0.00 9.52 3.20
CA VAL A 40 -0.66 10.07 2.01
C VAL A 40 -0.98 11.53 2.27
N LEU A 41 -0.66 12.38 1.31
CA LEU A 41 -0.95 13.81 1.30
C LEU A 41 -2.00 14.10 0.24
N ASP A 42 -3.09 14.73 0.64
CA ASP A 42 -3.97 15.46 -0.27
C ASP A 42 -3.33 16.81 -0.57
N ARG A 43 -2.85 17.01 -1.79
CA ARG A 43 -2.12 18.21 -2.20
C ARG A 43 -3.02 19.43 -2.39
N ARG A 44 -4.35 19.26 -2.51
CA ARG A 44 -5.29 20.38 -2.64
C ARG A 44 -5.79 20.88 -1.30
N THR A 45 -5.88 20.05 -0.26
CA THR A 45 -6.21 20.53 1.11
C THR A 45 -5.02 20.66 2.05
N GLY A 46 -3.91 19.97 1.77
CA GLY A 46 -2.81 19.80 2.71
C GLY A 46 -3.08 18.74 3.79
N ALA A 47 -4.20 18.03 3.74
CA ALA A 47 -4.51 16.97 4.69
C ALA A 47 -3.55 15.78 4.54
N VAL A 48 -3.11 15.23 5.67
CA VAL A 48 -2.22 14.07 5.72
C VAL A 48 -2.91 12.94 6.46
N SER A 49 -2.80 11.74 5.93
CA SER A 49 -3.19 10.50 6.61
C SER A 49 -2.01 9.55 6.70
N GLU A 50 -2.02 8.73 7.73
CA GLU A 50 -0.99 7.74 7.98
C GLU A 50 -1.65 6.40 8.28
N ALA A 51 -1.04 5.31 7.83
CA ALA A 51 -1.51 3.97 8.15
C ALA A 51 -0.35 2.97 8.20
N VAL A 52 -0.65 1.80 8.76
CA VAL A 52 0.24 0.63 8.79
C VAL A 52 -0.50 -0.57 8.24
N ASN A 53 0.27 -1.53 7.71
CA ASN A 53 -0.28 -2.83 7.38
C ASN A 53 -0.93 -3.45 8.62
N GLY A 54 -2.14 -3.99 8.45
CA GLY A 54 -2.87 -4.64 9.53
C GLY A 54 -2.55 -6.13 9.64
N ARG A 55 -3.16 -6.81 10.61
CA ARG A 55 -3.27 -8.28 10.58
C ARG A 55 -4.18 -8.73 9.41
N PRO A 56 -4.23 -10.02 9.05
CA PRO A 56 -5.07 -10.50 7.94
C PRO A 56 -6.54 -10.04 8.01
N TYR A 57 -7.11 -9.95 9.22
CA TYR A 57 -8.48 -9.50 9.47
C TYR A 57 -8.61 -7.99 9.78
N HIS A 58 -7.52 -7.24 9.80
CA HIS A 58 -7.57 -5.78 9.93
C HIS A 58 -7.68 -5.15 8.55
N VAL A 59 -8.80 -5.39 7.88
CA VAL A 59 -9.16 -4.82 6.57
C VAL A 59 -10.07 -3.60 6.76
N ILE A 60 -10.13 -2.74 5.76
CA ILE A 60 -11.21 -1.74 5.64
C ILE A 60 -12.53 -2.51 5.45
N ALA A 61 -13.56 -2.18 6.21
CA ALA A 61 -14.89 -2.76 6.03
C ALA A 61 -15.53 -2.27 4.72
N ASP A 62 -16.40 -3.06 4.12
CA ASP A 62 -16.98 -2.75 2.80
C ASP A 62 -17.78 -1.44 2.83
N GLU A 63 -18.49 -1.18 3.94
CA GLU A 63 -19.24 0.05 4.18
C GLU A 63 -18.35 1.31 4.34
N ASP A 64 -17.08 1.12 4.72
CA ASP A 64 -16.11 2.19 4.92
C ASP A 64 -15.23 2.43 3.68
N LEU A 65 -15.34 1.57 2.66
CA LEU A 65 -14.52 1.64 1.47
C LEU A 65 -15.06 2.71 0.51
N HIS A 66 -14.22 3.69 0.19
CA HIS A 66 -14.58 4.77 -0.72
C HIS A 66 -14.98 4.20 -2.11
N PRO A 67 -16.05 4.72 -2.75
CA PRO A 67 -16.58 4.15 -4.01
C PRO A 67 -15.55 3.99 -5.14
N VAL A 68 -14.60 4.92 -5.26
CA VAL A 68 -13.55 4.82 -6.29
C VAL A 68 -12.64 3.60 -6.08
N LEU A 69 -12.35 3.26 -4.82
CA LEU A 69 -11.53 2.10 -4.45
C LEU A 69 -12.35 0.81 -4.55
N ALA A 70 -13.63 0.85 -4.12
CA ALA A 70 -14.55 -0.27 -4.25
C ALA A 70 -14.70 -0.71 -5.72
N ARG A 71 -14.92 0.25 -6.63
CA ARG A 71 -15.01 -0.04 -8.06
C ARG A 71 -13.72 -0.66 -8.61
N ARG A 72 -12.55 -0.10 -8.27
CA ARG A 72 -11.24 -0.63 -8.71
C ARG A 72 -10.94 -2.01 -8.14
N LEU A 73 -11.36 -2.26 -6.89
CA LEU A 73 -11.26 -3.58 -6.26
C LEU A 73 -12.12 -4.58 -7.02
N GLN A 74 -13.36 -4.23 -7.37
CA GLN A 74 -14.25 -5.07 -8.15
C GLN A 74 -13.67 -5.36 -9.54
N GLU A 75 -13.23 -4.33 -10.27
CA GLU A 75 -12.57 -4.48 -11.58
C GLU A 75 -11.36 -5.44 -11.51
N MET A 76 -10.59 -5.39 -10.43
CA MET A 76 -9.47 -6.30 -10.21
C MET A 76 -9.94 -7.73 -9.90
N LEU A 77 -10.99 -7.91 -9.10
CA LEU A 77 -11.56 -9.24 -8.83
C LEU A 77 -12.12 -9.88 -10.11
N ASP A 78 -12.82 -9.09 -10.94
CA ASP A 78 -13.42 -9.53 -12.19
C ASP A 78 -12.37 -9.92 -13.25
N ALA A 79 -11.20 -9.26 -13.22
CA ALA A 79 -10.08 -9.56 -14.11
C ALA A 79 -9.20 -10.74 -13.65
N GLY A 80 -9.44 -11.26 -12.44
CA GLY A 80 -8.78 -12.46 -11.94
C GLY A 80 -9.37 -13.75 -12.51
N PRO A 81 -8.90 -14.93 -12.03
CA PRO A 81 -7.84 -15.09 -11.03
C PRO A 81 -6.45 -14.78 -11.60
N TYR A 82 -5.48 -14.53 -10.71
CA TYR A 82 -4.13 -14.12 -11.06
C TYR A 82 -3.10 -15.20 -10.76
N GLN A 83 -2.18 -15.34 -11.71
CA GLN A 83 -1.06 -16.24 -11.59
C GLN A 83 -0.10 -15.80 -10.48
N GLN A 84 0.40 -16.76 -9.69
CA GLN A 84 1.33 -16.59 -8.58
C GLN A 84 2.57 -17.47 -8.77
N TRP A 85 3.73 -16.98 -8.30
CA TRP A 85 4.99 -17.69 -8.35
C TRP A 85 5.75 -17.54 -7.03
N ASP A 86 6.47 -18.59 -6.65
CA ASP A 86 7.37 -18.51 -5.51
C ASP A 86 8.59 -17.67 -5.89
N ARG A 87 8.85 -16.61 -5.12
CA ARG A 87 9.95 -15.66 -5.37
C ARG A 87 11.36 -16.23 -5.15
N HIS A 88 11.47 -17.41 -4.54
CA HIS A 88 12.74 -18.05 -4.20
C HIS A 88 13.03 -19.23 -5.14
N THR A 89 12.01 -20.04 -5.46
CA THR A 89 12.17 -21.22 -6.34
C THR A 89 11.80 -20.93 -7.80
N GLY A 90 10.98 -19.91 -8.05
CA GLY A 90 10.43 -19.61 -9.38
C GLY A 90 9.29 -20.57 -9.79
N GLU A 91 8.87 -21.47 -8.90
CA GLU A 91 7.81 -22.43 -9.17
C GLU A 91 6.44 -21.76 -9.21
N ARG A 92 5.54 -22.34 -10.02
CA ARG A 92 4.16 -21.87 -10.13
C ARG A 92 3.38 -22.25 -8.86
N LEU A 93 2.75 -21.26 -8.24
CA LEU A 93 1.85 -21.43 -7.11
C LEU A 93 0.38 -21.45 -7.56
N PRO A 94 -0.58 -21.87 -6.72
CA PRO A 94 -2.00 -21.73 -7.02
C PRO A 94 -2.40 -20.27 -7.30
N ASP A 95 -3.39 -20.09 -8.16
CA ASP A 95 -3.89 -18.75 -8.50
C ASP A 95 -4.61 -18.12 -7.32
N THR A 96 -4.56 -16.79 -7.26
CA THR A 96 -5.23 -16.01 -6.22
C THR A 96 -6.18 -14.97 -6.82
N PRO A 97 -7.20 -14.53 -6.08
CA PRO A 97 -8.09 -13.44 -6.54
C PRO A 97 -7.37 -12.11 -6.77
N PHE A 98 -6.15 -11.96 -6.24
CA PHE A 98 -5.37 -10.72 -6.31
C PHE A 98 -4.01 -10.95 -7.00
N PRO A 99 -3.48 -9.94 -7.72
CA PRO A 99 -2.16 -10.03 -8.37
C PRO A 99 -1.00 -10.31 -7.41
N HIS A 100 -1.04 -9.78 -6.20
CA HIS A 100 -0.19 -10.14 -5.08
C HIS A 100 -1.05 -10.92 -4.09
N GLY A 101 -0.60 -12.12 -3.68
CA GLY A 101 -1.33 -13.07 -2.83
C GLY A 101 -1.63 -12.61 -1.39
N ASP A 102 -2.25 -11.44 -1.24
CA ASP A 102 -2.67 -10.81 0.00
C ASP A 102 -3.88 -9.90 -0.26
N THR A 103 -4.70 -9.64 0.75
CA THR A 103 -5.84 -8.72 0.60
C THR A 103 -5.36 -7.26 0.55
N PRO A 104 -5.71 -6.48 -0.49
CA PRO A 104 -5.30 -5.08 -0.58
C PRO A 104 -5.86 -4.20 0.54
N LEU A 105 -7.03 -4.54 1.08
CA LEU A 105 -7.73 -3.70 2.06
C LEU A 105 -7.05 -3.68 3.43
N ARG A 106 -6.09 -4.57 3.70
CA ARG A 106 -5.26 -4.49 4.91
C ARG A 106 -4.00 -3.62 4.74
N HIS A 107 -3.69 -3.20 3.51
CA HIS A 107 -2.45 -2.50 3.16
C HIS A 107 -2.48 -1.03 3.56
N ALA A 108 -1.34 -0.52 4.03
CA ALA A 108 -1.19 0.82 4.57
C ALA A 108 -1.55 1.89 3.53
N GLU A 109 -1.11 1.71 2.29
CA GLU A 109 -1.36 2.65 1.19
C GLU A 109 -2.86 2.83 0.95
N ILE A 110 -3.60 1.73 0.96
CA ILE A 110 -5.04 1.72 0.69
C ILE A 110 -5.80 2.32 1.87
N LYS A 111 -5.43 1.98 3.11
CA LYS A 111 -6.05 2.54 4.32
C LYS A 111 -5.90 4.04 4.42
N ALA A 112 -4.68 4.54 4.23
CA ALA A 112 -4.39 5.96 4.32
C ALA A 112 -5.13 6.73 3.21
N LEU A 113 -5.04 6.26 1.96
CA LEU A 113 -5.75 6.88 0.84
C LEU A 113 -7.28 6.86 1.05
N ASN A 114 -7.84 5.74 1.50
CA ASN A 114 -9.28 5.59 1.76
C ASN A 114 -9.78 6.67 2.74
N LEU A 115 -9.04 6.93 3.81
CA LEU A 115 -9.40 7.96 4.79
C LEU A 115 -9.50 9.35 4.13
N LEU A 116 -8.51 9.74 3.32
CA LEU A 116 -8.53 11.06 2.67
C LEU A 116 -9.61 11.15 1.59
N LEU A 117 -9.87 10.07 0.84
CA LEU A 117 -10.96 10.03 -0.11
C LEU A 117 -12.32 10.19 0.58
N ASN A 118 -12.54 9.49 1.70
CA ASN A 118 -13.77 9.65 2.49
C ASN A 118 -13.90 11.07 3.07
N LEU A 119 -12.80 11.71 3.50
CA LEU A 119 -12.81 13.11 3.94
C LEU A 119 -13.15 14.09 2.81
N ARG A 120 -12.77 13.78 1.57
CA ARG A 120 -13.20 14.54 0.39
C ARG A 120 -14.65 14.31 0.01
N GLY A 121 -15.18 13.14 0.37
CA GLY A 121 -16.54 12.71 0.08
C GLY A 121 -16.68 11.97 -1.26
N HIS A 122 -17.84 11.35 -1.44
CA HIS A 122 -18.15 10.44 -2.55
C HIS A 122 -18.10 11.05 -3.96
N GLY A 123 -17.95 12.37 -4.08
CA GLY A 123 -17.80 13.07 -5.36
C GLY A 123 -16.41 12.93 -5.99
N VAL A 124 -15.43 12.33 -5.29
CA VAL A 124 -14.09 12.09 -5.84
C VAL A 124 -14.11 10.94 -6.84
N GLY A 125 -13.76 11.25 -8.07
CA GLY A 125 -13.55 10.32 -9.17
C GLY A 125 -12.07 10.10 -9.52
N PRO A 126 -11.80 9.35 -10.60
CA PRO A 126 -10.44 9.03 -11.05
C PRO A 126 -9.59 10.25 -11.43
N ASP A 127 -10.23 11.31 -11.90
CA ASP A 127 -9.60 12.54 -12.38
C ASP A 127 -8.95 13.36 -11.26
N GLN A 128 -9.42 13.23 -10.02
CA GLN A 128 -8.78 13.88 -8.87
C GLN A 128 -7.73 12.99 -8.17
N MET A 129 -7.51 11.75 -8.61
CA MET A 129 -6.47 10.89 -8.01
C MET A 129 -5.04 11.50 -8.06
N PRO A 130 -4.64 12.27 -9.10
CA PRO A 130 -3.34 12.97 -9.14
C PRO A 130 -3.18 14.09 -8.10
N GLU A 131 -4.26 14.49 -7.42
CA GLU A 131 -4.21 15.42 -6.29
C GLU A 131 -3.62 14.77 -5.02
N PHE A 132 -3.52 13.44 -4.98
CA PHE A 132 -2.94 12.73 -3.86
C PHE A 132 -1.49 12.34 -4.15
N LEU A 133 -0.67 12.30 -3.10
CA LEU A 133 0.70 11.82 -3.13
C LEU A 133 0.93 10.79 -2.03
N ILE A 134 1.46 9.63 -2.38
CA ILE A 134 1.74 8.53 -1.45
C ILE A 134 3.26 8.36 -1.28
N ASP A 135 3.69 8.11 -0.04
CA ASP A 135 5.02 7.62 0.29
C ASP A 135 4.92 6.45 1.27
N VAL A 136 5.77 5.44 1.08
CA VAL A 136 5.61 4.10 1.67
C VAL A 136 6.96 3.54 2.11
N MET A 137 7.06 2.99 3.32
CA MET A 137 8.31 2.44 3.83
C MET A 137 8.12 1.02 4.35
N PHE A 138 9.07 0.14 4.04
CA PHE A 138 9.28 -1.08 4.79
C PHE A 138 9.84 -0.72 6.17
N THR A 139 9.05 -0.94 7.22
CA THR A 139 9.33 -0.40 8.55
C THR A 139 10.36 -1.25 9.30
N LEU A 140 10.19 -2.58 9.33
CA LEU A 140 10.96 -3.48 10.19
C LEU A 140 12.14 -4.19 9.50
N VAL A 141 12.52 -3.78 8.29
CA VAL A 141 13.65 -4.39 7.57
C VAL A 141 14.98 -4.22 8.30
N ARG A 142 15.87 -5.21 8.17
CA ARG A 142 17.20 -5.19 8.81
C ARG A 142 18.03 -4.05 8.21
N GLY A 143 18.69 -3.27 9.07
CA GLY A 143 19.46 -2.08 8.66
C GLY A 143 18.70 -0.76 8.73
N GLY A 144 17.39 -0.78 9.01
CA GLY A 144 16.56 0.41 9.17
C GLY A 144 15.49 0.53 8.07
N PRO A 145 14.56 1.50 8.17
CA PRO A 145 13.48 1.65 7.20
C PRO A 145 13.97 1.91 5.77
N LEU A 146 13.31 1.29 4.78
CA LEU A 146 13.65 1.44 3.37
C LEU A 146 12.40 1.80 2.55
N PRO A 147 12.53 2.58 1.46
CA PRO A 147 11.42 2.83 0.54
C PRO A 147 10.81 1.52 0.05
N ALA A 148 9.49 1.41 0.16
CA ALA A 148 8.73 0.28 -0.35
C ALA A 148 8.02 0.69 -1.65
N PRO A 149 8.07 -0.12 -2.72
CA PRO A 149 7.20 0.08 -3.85
C PRO A 149 5.76 -0.28 -3.48
N CYS A 150 4.78 0.37 -4.13
CA CYS A 150 3.40 -0.11 -4.09
C CYS A 150 3.37 -1.53 -4.68
N CYS A 151 2.78 -2.48 -3.95
CA CYS A 151 2.64 -3.86 -4.44
C CYS A 151 1.72 -3.92 -5.68
N ALA A 152 1.63 -5.11 -6.31
CA ALA A 152 0.79 -5.30 -7.50
C ALA A 152 -0.70 -4.98 -7.27
N ASN A 153 -1.22 -5.21 -6.05
CA ASN A 153 -2.59 -4.84 -5.72
C ASN A 153 -2.71 -3.33 -5.54
N CYS A 154 -1.86 -2.74 -4.69
CA CYS A 154 -1.87 -1.31 -4.40
C CYS A 154 -1.71 -0.48 -5.68
N THR A 155 -0.83 -0.89 -6.59
CA THR A 155 -0.57 -0.21 -7.87
C THR A 155 -1.85 -0.03 -8.69
N ARG A 156 -2.72 -1.05 -8.73
CA ARG A 156 -4.01 -1.01 -9.45
C ARG A 156 -5.03 -0.13 -8.72
N LEU A 157 -5.16 -0.28 -7.41
CA LEU A 157 -6.13 0.49 -6.62
C LEU A 157 -5.79 1.99 -6.58
N VAL A 158 -4.50 2.34 -6.55
CA VAL A 158 -4.03 3.74 -6.45
C VAL A 158 -3.54 4.28 -7.81
N ALA A 159 -4.05 3.74 -8.91
CA ALA A 159 -3.75 4.24 -10.26
C ALA A 159 -4.09 5.74 -10.37
N GLY A 160 -3.18 6.52 -10.96
CA GLY A 160 -3.27 7.97 -11.09
C GLY A 160 -2.89 8.77 -9.83
N VAL A 161 -2.65 8.11 -8.69
CA VAL A 161 -2.11 8.79 -7.50
C VAL A 161 -0.61 9.02 -7.68
N LEU A 162 -0.09 10.17 -7.30
CA LEU A 162 1.37 10.38 -7.37
C LEU A 162 2.09 9.53 -6.32
N SER A 163 3.31 9.10 -6.62
CA SER A 163 4.11 8.30 -5.70
C SER A 163 5.58 8.68 -5.80
N ASN A 164 6.18 8.96 -4.65
CA ASN A 164 7.64 9.12 -4.55
C ASN A 164 8.38 7.79 -4.77
N ASN A 165 7.70 6.67 -4.52
CA ASN A 165 8.27 5.33 -4.60
C ASN A 165 7.79 4.59 -5.84
N ASN A 166 8.52 3.54 -6.19
CA ASN A 166 8.22 2.72 -7.34
C ASN A 166 6.89 1.97 -7.18
N ARG A 167 6.43 1.37 -8.27
CA ARG A 167 5.23 0.54 -8.31
C ARG A 167 5.58 -0.78 -8.99
N ASN A 168 4.79 -1.81 -8.68
CA ASN A 168 4.95 -3.13 -9.26
C ASN A 168 3.68 -3.49 -10.04
N LEU A 169 3.79 -3.91 -11.29
CA LEU A 169 2.64 -4.43 -12.06
C LEU A 169 2.36 -5.90 -11.72
N PHE A 170 3.41 -6.64 -11.38
CA PHE A 170 3.38 -8.04 -10.99
C PHE A 170 4.12 -8.22 -9.65
N PRO A 171 3.82 -9.25 -8.85
CA PRO A 171 4.54 -9.50 -7.61
C PRO A 171 5.97 -9.97 -7.87
N PRO A 172 6.92 -9.75 -6.92
CA PRO A 172 8.24 -10.36 -7.00
C PRO A 172 8.14 -11.89 -7.15
N GLY A 173 8.86 -12.45 -8.12
CA GLY A 173 8.81 -13.88 -8.47
C GLY A 173 8.04 -14.18 -9.76
N HIS A 174 7.13 -13.29 -10.18
CA HIS A 174 6.43 -13.40 -11.46
C HIS A 174 7.43 -13.27 -12.63
N PRO A 175 7.30 -14.06 -13.73
CA PRO A 175 8.19 -13.96 -14.90
C PRO A 175 8.27 -12.55 -15.50
N GLU A 176 7.14 -11.84 -15.52
CA GLU A 176 7.02 -10.45 -15.97
C GLU A 176 7.28 -9.39 -14.88
N TYR A 177 7.87 -9.77 -13.73
CA TYR A 177 8.14 -8.83 -12.64
C TYR A 177 9.04 -7.68 -13.11
N THR A 178 8.48 -6.48 -13.06
CA THR A 178 9.16 -5.23 -13.38
C THR A 178 8.80 -4.18 -12.35
N VAL A 179 9.77 -3.31 -12.08
CA VAL A 179 9.63 -2.17 -11.19
C VAL A 179 9.46 -0.93 -12.07
N ILE A 180 8.30 -0.29 -12.00
CA ILE A 180 8.05 0.97 -12.71
C ILE A 180 8.28 2.13 -11.76
N SER A 181 8.86 3.23 -12.25
CA SER A 181 9.05 4.42 -11.43
C SER A 181 7.71 4.99 -10.99
N GLY A 182 7.64 5.51 -9.76
CA GLY A 182 6.47 6.26 -9.31
C GLY A 182 6.21 7.47 -10.23
N GLU A 183 4.94 7.73 -10.52
CA GLU A 183 4.49 8.96 -11.17
C GLU A 183 4.80 10.12 -10.22
N ARG A 184 5.67 11.05 -10.66
CA ARG A 184 6.13 12.20 -9.88
C ARG A 184 5.40 13.47 -10.28
#